data_AF-A0A1U7CTG3-F1
#
_entry.id   AF-A0A1U7CTG3-F1
#
_cell.length_a   1.000
_cell.length_b   1.000
_cell.length_c   1.000
_cell.angle_alpha   90.00
_cell.angle_beta   90.00
_cell.angle_gamma   90.00
#
_symmetry.space_group_name_H-M   'P 1'
#
loop_
_entity.id
_entity.type
_entity.pdbx_description
1 polymer ?
#
loop_
_entity_poly.entity_id
_entity_poly.type
_entity_poly.pdbx_seq_one_letter_code
_entity_poly.pdbx_strand_id
1 'polypeptide(L)'
;MTTDTMNPGDNPDHASAAAGLAFAAAVQAWGPPGEAPGRAVGEPGAADEWLRRMHRDEATVDFDWIHPTWLLRALQDESPAVRAVVAAHGPSVVRRALLASGGVPTPDRAPHPEVLDWISALWTERLVGGAAERADDPPAIVALARPSPLEGYRLWWTVGLVKSLLARGPDDAAAERAGWVFDRLGPPPPETRDWARRDLETVAKARVSGRRRTALLGLVTLARLLADCEPFRVRWALQHLPYPIVKRVRTLMPSAPKRAAAVSRLESLILRTAWDHLILENRIATPFPLAPERIDDEH
;
A
#
# COMPACT_ATOMS: atom_id res chain seq x y z
N MET A 1 -26.30 -16.23 44.24
CA MET A 1 -25.59 -15.01 44.64
C MET A 1 -24.29 -15.44 45.29
N THR A 2 -23.25 -15.57 44.49
CA THR A 2 -21.88 -15.90 44.90
C THR A 2 -21.05 -14.67 44.60
N THR A 3 -20.63 -13.98 45.64
CA THR A 3 -19.69 -12.86 45.57
C THR A 3 -18.32 -13.43 45.28
N ASP A 4 -17.82 -13.17 44.07
CA ASP A 4 -16.47 -13.50 43.66
C ASP A 4 -15.51 -12.54 44.37
N THR A 5 -14.74 -13.07 45.31
CA THR A 5 -13.71 -12.35 46.05
C THR A 5 -12.55 -12.05 45.09
N MET A 6 -12.39 -10.78 44.71
CA MET A 6 -11.18 -10.30 44.05
C MET A 6 -9.96 -10.64 44.89
N ASN A 7 -9.00 -11.32 44.26
CA ASN A 7 -7.72 -11.67 44.84
C ASN A 7 -6.90 -10.36 44.99
N PRO A 8 -6.39 -10.01 46.19
CA PRO A 8 -5.71 -8.71 46.42
C PRO A 8 -4.31 -8.59 45.79
N GLY A 9 -3.96 -9.48 44.85
CA GLY A 9 -2.64 -9.55 44.22
C GLY A 9 -2.54 -8.92 42.83
N ASP A 10 -3.65 -8.66 42.16
CA ASP A 10 -3.65 -8.08 40.81
C ASP A 10 -3.68 -6.55 40.89
N ASN A 11 -2.56 -5.98 41.34
CA ASN A 11 -2.33 -4.55 41.19
C ASN A 11 -2.14 -4.24 39.68
N PRO A 12 -3.00 -3.45 39.02
CA PRO A 12 -2.87 -3.12 37.59
C PRO A 12 -1.52 -2.47 37.25
N ASP A 13 -0.83 -1.91 38.24
CA ASP A 13 0.53 -1.38 38.12
C ASP A 13 1.57 -2.47 37.81
N HIS A 14 1.36 -3.72 38.26
CA HIS A 14 2.27 -4.84 37.97
C HIS A 14 2.15 -5.34 36.52
N ALA A 15 0.95 -5.30 35.93
CA ALA A 15 0.75 -5.63 34.52
C ALA A 15 1.42 -4.58 33.60
N SER A 16 1.38 -3.30 34.00
CA SER A 16 2.08 -2.20 33.32
C SER A 16 3.61 -2.34 33.44
N ALA A 17 4.12 -2.68 34.63
CA ALA A 17 5.55 -2.93 34.85
C ALA A 17 6.05 -4.16 34.08
N ALA A 18 5.26 -5.24 34.03
CA ALA A 18 5.59 -6.44 33.26
C ALA A 18 5.59 -6.18 31.75
N ALA A 19 4.64 -5.36 31.24
CA ALA A 19 4.62 -4.93 29.85
C ALA A 19 5.84 -4.03 29.51
N GLY A 20 6.23 -3.13 30.42
CA GLY A 20 7.43 -2.30 30.28
C GLY A 20 8.72 -3.13 30.26
N LEU A 21 8.82 -4.14 31.13
CA LEU A 21 9.95 -5.07 31.15
C LEU A 21 9.99 -5.96 29.90
N ALA A 22 8.83 -6.42 29.41
CA ALA A 22 8.73 -7.19 28.17
C ALA A 22 9.14 -6.35 26.94
N PHE A 23 8.75 -5.07 26.90
CA PHE A 23 9.18 -4.14 25.86
C PHE A 23 10.68 -3.87 25.92
N ALA A 24 11.24 -3.62 27.11
CA ALA A 24 12.69 -3.42 27.29
C ALA A 24 13.51 -4.66 26.90
N ALA A 25 13.02 -5.85 27.25
CA ALA A 25 13.62 -7.12 26.84
C ALA A 25 13.53 -7.34 25.32
N ALA A 26 12.44 -6.93 24.67
CA ALA A 26 12.32 -6.97 23.21
C ALA A 26 13.27 -5.97 22.54
N VAL A 27 13.43 -4.75 23.08
CA VAL A 27 14.40 -3.77 22.57
C VAL A 27 15.83 -4.29 22.72
N GLN A 28 16.17 -4.97 23.82
CA GLN A 28 17.48 -5.62 23.99
C GLN A 28 17.69 -6.82 23.05
N ALA A 29 16.66 -7.64 22.85
CA ALA A 29 16.77 -8.86 22.04
C ALA A 29 16.74 -8.61 20.53
N TRP A 30 16.12 -7.50 20.09
CA TRP A 30 15.93 -7.15 18.68
C TRP A 30 16.63 -5.84 18.26
N GLY A 31 17.34 -5.17 19.18
CA GLY A 31 18.28 -4.11 18.85
C GLY A 31 19.48 -4.64 18.05
N PRO A 32 20.15 -3.79 17.25
CA PRO A 32 21.25 -4.23 16.40
C PRO A 32 22.35 -4.92 17.24
N PRO A 33 22.91 -6.05 16.78
CA PRO A 33 23.86 -6.81 17.57
C PRO A 33 25.21 -6.11 17.62
N GLY A 34 25.53 -5.55 18.79
CA GLY A 34 26.90 -5.26 19.22
C GLY A 34 27.57 -4.05 18.58
N GLU A 35 27.44 -2.89 19.21
CA GLU A 35 28.54 -1.91 19.23
C GLU A 35 28.75 -1.39 20.66
N ALA A 36 30.03 -1.35 21.03
CA ALA A 36 30.57 -0.93 22.31
C ALA A 36 30.04 0.43 22.80
N PRO A 37 30.14 0.75 24.11
CA PRO A 37 29.62 1.99 24.68
C PRO A 37 30.41 3.19 24.12
N GLY A 38 29.84 3.87 23.13
CA GLY A 38 30.50 5.02 22.52
C GLY A 38 29.84 5.62 21.27
N ARG A 39 28.87 4.95 20.63
CA ARG A 39 28.11 5.53 19.50
C ARG A 39 26.80 6.12 19.99
N ALA A 40 26.54 7.37 19.60
CA ALA A 40 25.44 8.20 20.07
C ALA A 40 24.09 7.46 19.97
N VAL A 41 23.61 7.03 21.13
CA VAL A 41 22.24 6.58 21.36
C VAL A 41 21.33 7.74 20.95
N GLY A 42 20.57 7.58 19.87
CA GLY A 42 19.46 8.48 19.58
C GLY A 42 18.61 8.61 20.84
N GLU A 43 18.30 9.84 21.24
CA GLU A 43 17.74 10.15 22.56
C GLU A 43 16.62 9.17 22.93
N PRO A 44 16.57 8.65 24.18
CA PRO A 44 15.53 7.72 24.63
C PRO A 44 14.09 8.16 24.35
N GLY A 45 13.84 9.46 24.13
CA GLY A 45 12.54 10.01 23.74
C GLY A 45 12.22 9.97 22.24
N ALA A 46 13.20 9.78 21.36
CA ALA A 46 13.02 9.88 19.91
C ALA A 46 12.19 8.71 19.34
N ALA A 47 12.36 7.50 19.87
CA ALA A 47 11.57 6.34 19.47
C ALA A 47 10.10 6.47 19.92
N ASP A 48 9.87 6.90 21.15
CA ASP A 48 8.53 7.17 21.70
C ASP A 48 7.82 8.29 20.95
N GLU A 49 8.53 9.39 20.65
CA GLU A 49 7.98 10.48 19.86
C GLU A 49 7.66 10.05 18.43
N TRP A 50 8.51 9.22 17.83
CA TRP A 50 8.24 8.63 16.52
C TRP A 50 6.99 7.73 16.55
N LEU A 51 6.84 6.86 17.55
CA LEU A 51 5.65 6.02 17.72
C LEU A 51 4.38 6.86 17.93
N ARG A 52 4.44 7.90 18.77
CA ARG A 52 3.30 8.81 19.01
C ARG A 52 2.91 9.57 17.75
N ARG A 53 3.88 9.99 16.94
CA ARG A 53 3.63 10.62 15.63
C ARG A 53 2.97 9.64 14.68
N MET A 54 3.54 8.45 14.50
CA MET A 54 2.95 7.38 13.69
C MET A 54 1.50 7.08 14.09
N HIS A 55 1.23 6.92 15.38
CA HIS A 55 -0.12 6.64 15.87
C HIS A 55 -1.11 7.79 15.56
N ARG A 56 -0.68 9.05 15.72
CA ARG A 56 -1.53 10.21 15.37
C ARG A 56 -1.82 10.27 13.87
N ASP A 57 -0.82 10.00 13.05
CA ASP A 57 -0.95 9.99 11.59
C ASP A 57 -1.91 8.86 11.16
N GLU A 58 -1.75 7.67 11.74
CA GLU A 58 -2.60 6.50 11.45
C GLU A 58 -4.06 6.67 11.92
N ALA A 59 -4.28 7.40 13.02
CA ALA A 59 -5.60 7.71 13.54
C ALA A 59 -6.36 8.73 12.69
N THR A 60 -5.67 9.49 11.84
CA THR A 60 -6.26 10.60 11.07
C THR A 60 -6.34 10.26 9.59
N VAL A 61 -7.56 10.23 9.06
CA VAL A 61 -7.80 9.97 7.64
C VAL A 61 -7.64 11.24 6.83
N ASP A 62 -6.68 11.25 5.89
CA ASP A 62 -6.58 12.29 4.88
C ASP A 62 -7.42 11.93 3.65
N PHE A 63 -8.54 12.63 3.49
CA PHE A 63 -9.51 12.34 2.43
C PHE A 63 -9.05 12.76 1.04
N ASP A 64 -8.09 13.67 0.91
CA ASP A 64 -7.60 14.12 -0.40
C ASP A 64 -6.74 13.06 -1.09
N TRP A 65 -6.20 12.13 -0.30
CA TRP A 65 -5.40 11.00 -0.76
C TRP A 65 -6.21 9.72 -1.01
N ILE A 66 -7.51 9.73 -0.69
CA ILE A 66 -8.38 8.57 -0.87
C ILE A 66 -9.15 8.69 -2.19
N HIS A 67 -9.02 7.67 -3.03
CA HIS A 67 -9.76 7.64 -4.28
C HIS A 67 -11.28 7.62 -4.00
N PRO A 68 -12.10 8.43 -4.70
CA PRO A 68 -13.53 8.61 -4.38
C PRO A 68 -14.35 7.32 -4.28
N THR A 69 -13.99 6.29 -5.04
CA THR A 69 -14.69 4.98 -4.98
C THR A 69 -14.52 4.26 -3.65
N TRP A 70 -13.49 4.56 -2.86
CA TRP A 70 -13.36 4.06 -1.48
C TRP A 70 -14.27 4.79 -0.50
N LEU A 71 -14.46 6.11 -0.68
CA LEU A 71 -15.42 6.88 0.12
C LEU A 71 -16.84 6.35 -0.06
N LEU A 72 -17.22 6.08 -1.31
CA LEU A 72 -18.51 5.45 -1.63
C LEU A 72 -18.62 4.04 -1.04
N ARG A 73 -17.52 3.26 -1.09
CA ARG A 73 -17.48 1.92 -0.52
C ARG A 73 -17.55 1.92 1.01
N ALA A 74 -17.03 2.95 1.67
CA ALA A 74 -17.17 3.09 3.12
C ALA A 74 -18.64 3.32 3.49
N LEU A 75 -19.35 4.14 2.72
CA LEU A 75 -20.76 4.48 2.97
C LEU A 75 -21.78 3.45 2.46
N GLN A 76 -21.40 2.49 1.62
CA GLN A 76 -22.38 1.65 0.92
C GLN A 76 -23.23 0.77 1.86
N ASP A 77 -22.70 0.44 3.04
CA ASP A 77 -23.32 -0.47 4.00
C ASP A 77 -23.97 0.35 5.16
N GLU A 78 -23.80 1.67 5.17
CA GLU A 78 -24.37 2.57 6.17
C GLU A 78 -25.88 2.77 5.99
N SER A 79 -26.59 3.11 7.06
CA SER A 79 -28.01 3.46 6.96
C SER A 79 -28.23 4.71 6.08
N PRO A 80 -29.40 4.86 5.40
CA PRO A 80 -29.69 6.06 4.62
C PRO A 80 -29.55 7.37 5.40
N ALA A 81 -29.91 7.37 6.69
CA ALA A 81 -29.78 8.52 7.58
C ALA A 81 -28.31 8.91 7.79
N VAL A 82 -27.43 7.94 8.05
CA VAL A 82 -25.98 8.18 8.20
C VAL A 82 -25.41 8.73 6.90
N ARG A 83 -25.75 8.14 5.75
CA ARG A 83 -25.29 8.65 4.44
C ARG A 83 -25.72 10.10 4.21
N ALA A 84 -26.96 10.45 4.57
CA ALA A 84 -27.48 11.80 4.44
C ALA A 84 -26.73 12.80 5.34
N VAL A 85 -26.44 12.42 6.59
CA VAL A 85 -25.65 13.24 7.52
C VAL A 85 -24.22 13.43 7.00
N VAL A 86 -23.53 12.35 6.60
CA VAL A 86 -22.17 12.44 6.04
C VAL A 86 -22.15 13.27 4.76
N ALA A 87 -23.16 13.16 3.91
CA ALA A 87 -23.27 13.94 2.68
C ALA A 87 -23.45 15.45 2.92
N ALA A 88 -24.13 15.82 4.00
CA ALA A 88 -24.42 17.21 4.36
C ALA A 88 -23.33 17.85 5.24
N HIS A 89 -22.73 17.08 6.15
CA HIS A 89 -21.83 17.59 7.20
C HIS A 89 -20.40 17.04 7.13
N GLY A 90 -20.16 16.02 6.31
CA GLY A 90 -18.83 15.42 6.15
C GLY A 90 -17.91 16.19 5.21
N PRO A 91 -16.71 15.64 4.93
CA PRO A 91 -15.74 16.25 4.03
C PRO A 91 -16.32 16.50 2.63
N SER A 92 -15.96 17.65 2.04
CA SER A 92 -16.49 18.07 0.74
C SER A 92 -16.22 17.07 -0.40
N VAL A 93 -15.12 16.30 -0.33
CA VAL A 93 -14.78 15.25 -1.30
C VAL A 93 -15.83 14.13 -1.32
N VAL A 94 -16.45 13.82 -0.17
CA VAL A 94 -17.46 12.76 -0.05
C VAL A 94 -18.73 13.18 -0.76
N ARG A 95 -19.17 14.43 -0.53
CA ARG A 95 -20.31 15.02 -1.23
C ARG A 95 -20.08 15.02 -2.75
N ARG A 96 -18.89 15.40 -3.22
CA ARG A 96 -18.53 15.33 -4.65
C ARG A 96 -18.61 13.90 -5.20
N ALA A 97 -18.11 12.91 -4.46
CA ALA A 97 -18.17 11.52 -4.85
C ALA A 97 -19.62 11.00 -4.98
N LEU A 98 -20.48 11.37 -4.03
CA LEU A 98 -21.91 11.00 -4.03
C LEU A 98 -22.66 11.65 -5.20
N LEU A 99 -22.43 12.94 -5.46
CA LEU A 99 -22.96 13.63 -6.65
C LEU A 99 -22.62 12.90 -7.95
N ALA A 100 -21.34 12.52 -8.10
CA ALA A 100 -20.88 11.79 -9.28
C ALA A 100 -21.48 10.39 -9.43
N SER A 101 -22.06 9.84 -8.36
CA SER A 101 -22.58 8.46 -8.30
C SER A 101 -24.09 8.36 -8.41
N GLY A 102 -24.81 9.47 -8.61
CA GLY A 102 -26.25 9.46 -8.88
C GLY A 102 -27.12 10.17 -7.84
N GLY A 103 -26.54 10.86 -6.86
CA GLY A 103 -27.31 11.76 -5.98
C GLY A 103 -26.69 11.99 -4.60
N VAL A 104 -27.16 13.04 -3.93
CA VAL A 104 -26.75 13.39 -2.56
C VAL A 104 -27.99 13.23 -1.68
N PRO A 105 -28.00 12.26 -0.76
CA PRO A 105 -29.09 12.14 0.20
C PRO A 105 -29.10 13.37 1.12
N THR A 106 -30.30 13.86 1.45
CA THR A 106 -30.49 15.01 2.36
C THR A 106 -31.10 14.53 3.67
N PRO A 107 -30.62 15.01 4.82
CA PRO A 107 -31.18 14.60 6.10
C PRO A 107 -32.57 15.22 6.30
N ASP A 108 -33.52 14.42 6.78
CA ASP A 108 -34.91 14.87 7.01
C ASP A 108 -35.04 15.86 8.18
N ARG A 109 -34.05 15.90 9.06
CA ARG A 109 -33.96 16.77 10.24
C ARG A 109 -32.49 17.06 10.57
N ALA A 110 -32.26 18.16 11.26
CA ALA A 110 -30.92 18.47 11.78
C ALA A 110 -30.45 17.34 12.73
N PRO A 111 -29.22 16.82 12.58
CA PRO A 111 -28.68 15.81 13.48
C PRO A 111 -28.41 16.42 14.87
N HIS A 112 -28.59 15.61 15.91
CA HIS A 112 -28.11 15.98 17.25
C HIS A 112 -26.57 16.11 17.24
N PRO A 113 -25.96 17.11 17.91
CA PRO A 113 -24.52 17.33 17.86
C PRO A 113 -23.70 16.09 18.24
N GLU A 114 -24.05 15.43 19.34
CA GLU A 114 -23.37 14.20 19.77
C GLU A 114 -23.45 13.09 18.71
N VAL A 115 -24.61 12.91 18.06
CA VAL A 115 -24.78 11.90 17.01
C VAL A 115 -23.93 12.26 15.78
N LEU A 116 -23.79 13.54 15.47
CA LEU A 116 -22.91 14.00 14.40
C LEU A 116 -21.45 13.68 14.71
N ASP A 117 -20.99 13.86 15.95
CA ASP A 117 -19.64 13.50 16.38
C ASP A 117 -19.39 11.99 16.26
N TRP A 118 -20.33 11.18 16.75
CA TRP A 118 -20.27 9.71 16.61
C TRP A 118 -20.23 9.28 15.13
N ILE A 119 -21.14 9.80 14.30
CA ILE A 119 -21.16 9.48 12.88
C ILE A 119 -19.80 9.82 12.28
N SER A 120 -19.29 11.04 12.51
CA SER A 120 -18.05 11.57 11.96
C SER A 120 -16.83 10.72 12.32
N ALA A 121 -16.79 10.16 13.53
CA ALA A 121 -15.74 9.26 13.98
C ALA A 121 -15.85 7.84 13.40
N LEU A 122 -17.06 7.29 13.32
CA LEU A 122 -17.28 5.88 13.01
C LEU A 122 -17.31 5.56 11.51
N TRP A 123 -17.87 6.46 10.67
CA TRP A 123 -18.04 6.15 9.24
C TRP A 123 -16.69 5.98 8.51
N THR A 124 -15.62 6.53 9.07
CA THR A 124 -14.25 6.46 8.53
C THR A 124 -13.46 5.24 8.99
N GLU A 125 -13.95 4.41 9.91
CA GLU A 125 -13.19 3.26 10.45
C GLU A 125 -12.73 2.25 9.38
N ARG A 126 -13.39 2.25 8.22
CA ARG A 126 -13.03 1.39 7.09
C ARG A 126 -11.89 1.97 6.24
N LEU A 127 -11.64 3.27 6.37
CA LEU A 127 -10.55 4.02 5.74
C LEU A 127 -9.28 3.89 6.59
N VAL A 128 -8.12 4.17 6.00
CA VAL A 128 -6.83 3.98 6.66
C VAL A 128 -6.10 5.32 6.61
N GLY A 129 -5.81 5.87 7.79
CA GLY A 129 -4.94 7.03 7.95
C GLY A 129 -3.46 6.65 7.79
N GLY A 130 -2.60 7.64 7.95
CA GLY A 130 -1.14 7.45 7.93
C GLY A 130 -0.43 8.50 7.09
N ALA A 131 0.86 8.68 7.38
CA ALA A 131 1.69 9.68 6.72
C ALA A 131 1.72 9.49 5.19
N ALA A 132 1.63 10.60 4.46
CA ALA A 132 1.72 10.62 3.00
C ALA A 132 3.05 10.03 2.51
N GLU A 133 4.15 10.36 3.19
CA GLU A 133 5.49 9.88 2.88
C GLU A 133 6.13 9.25 4.10
N ARG A 134 6.57 8.00 3.96
CA ARG A 134 7.51 7.37 4.89
C ARG A 134 8.83 7.11 4.18
N ALA A 135 9.94 7.33 4.90
CA ALA A 135 11.29 7.11 4.35
C ALA A 135 11.58 5.63 4.07
N ASP A 136 10.91 4.73 4.79
CA ASP A 136 11.04 3.28 4.70
C ASP A 136 10.02 2.63 3.75
N ASP A 137 9.24 3.41 3.01
CA ASP A 137 8.23 2.87 2.08
C ASP A 137 8.89 1.99 0.99
N PRO A 138 8.47 0.72 0.86
CA PRO A 138 8.95 -0.13 -0.22
C PRO A 138 8.56 0.42 -1.60
N PRO A 139 9.33 0.13 -2.67
CA PRO A 139 9.04 0.62 -4.03
C PRO A 139 7.62 0.33 -4.51
N ALA A 140 7.04 -0.80 -4.11
CA ALA A 140 5.67 -1.16 -4.48
C ALA A 140 4.60 -0.27 -3.80
N ILE A 141 4.85 0.21 -2.58
CA ILE A 141 3.98 1.19 -1.90
C ILE A 141 4.08 2.54 -2.61
N VAL A 142 5.30 2.99 -2.87
CA VAL A 142 5.55 4.25 -3.58
C VAL A 142 4.91 4.23 -4.98
N ALA A 143 5.01 3.11 -5.72
CA ALA A 143 4.43 2.93 -7.06
C ALA A 143 2.91 3.15 -7.13
N LEU A 144 2.21 2.96 -6.02
CA LEU A 144 0.75 3.00 -5.97
C LEU A 144 0.23 4.31 -5.38
N ALA A 145 0.96 4.91 -4.45
CA ALA A 145 0.46 6.02 -3.65
C ALA A 145 0.96 7.39 -4.11
N ARG A 146 2.19 7.51 -4.63
CA ARG A 146 2.82 8.81 -4.92
C ARG A 146 2.63 9.33 -6.35
N PRO A 147 2.67 8.49 -7.40
CA PRO A 147 2.45 8.96 -8.76
C PRO A 147 1.05 9.54 -8.94
N SER A 148 0.93 10.59 -9.76
CA SER A 148 -0.38 11.03 -10.25
C SER A 148 -1.09 9.88 -10.99
N PRO A 149 -2.43 9.93 -11.17
CA PRO A 149 -3.15 8.86 -11.86
C PRO A 149 -2.61 8.53 -13.26
N LEU A 150 -2.12 9.54 -13.99
CA LEU A 150 -1.53 9.36 -15.31
C LEU A 150 -0.15 8.68 -15.23
N GLU A 151 0.69 9.08 -14.28
CA GLU A 151 2.00 8.47 -14.04
C GLU A 151 1.86 7.04 -13.55
N GLY A 152 0.95 6.77 -12.61
CA GLY A 152 0.62 5.43 -12.14
C GLY A 152 0.20 4.55 -13.32
N TYR A 153 -0.72 5.01 -14.17
CA TYR A 153 -1.09 4.29 -15.38
C TYR A 153 0.09 3.97 -16.30
N ARG A 154 0.97 4.96 -16.56
CA ARG A 154 2.18 4.77 -17.36
C ARG A 154 3.10 3.73 -16.74
N LEU A 155 3.35 3.82 -15.43
CA LEU A 155 4.17 2.88 -14.69
C LEU A 155 3.62 1.45 -14.80
N TRP A 156 2.34 1.24 -14.50
CA TRP A 156 1.73 -0.09 -14.58
C TRP A 156 1.75 -0.63 -16.00
N TRP A 157 1.52 0.22 -16.99
CA TRP A 157 1.64 -0.18 -18.39
C TRP A 157 3.07 -0.58 -18.76
N THR A 158 4.08 0.20 -18.38
CA THR A 158 5.49 -0.10 -18.68
C THR A 158 5.97 -1.36 -17.95
N VAL A 159 5.60 -1.55 -16.67
CA VAL A 159 5.87 -2.79 -15.92
C VAL A 159 5.26 -4.00 -16.65
N GLY A 160 4.01 -3.85 -17.13
CA GLY A 160 3.35 -4.88 -17.94
C GLY A 160 4.04 -5.11 -19.28
N LEU A 161 4.56 -4.06 -19.93
CA LEU A 161 5.30 -4.18 -21.18
C LEU A 161 6.59 -4.99 -20.97
N VAL A 162 7.39 -4.63 -19.98
CA VAL A 162 8.62 -5.35 -19.60
C VAL A 162 8.31 -6.84 -19.38
N LYS A 163 7.30 -7.15 -18.57
CA LYS A 163 6.91 -8.54 -18.29
C LYS A 163 6.38 -9.28 -19.52
N SER A 164 5.68 -8.57 -20.42
CA SER A 164 5.22 -9.15 -21.69
C SER A 164 6.38 -9.50 -22.61
N LEU A 165 7.42 -8.66 -22.65
CA LEU A 165 8.64 -8.90 -23.43
C LEU A 165 9.44 -10.06 -22.86
N LEU A 166 9.57 -10.15 -21.53
CA LEU A 166 10.19 -11.30 -20.88
C LEU A 166 9.47 -12.62 -21.21
N ALA A 167 8.16 -12.62 -21.42
CA ALA A 167 7.43 -13.83 -21.82
C ALA A 167 7.67 -14.24 -23.28
N ARG A 168 7.92 -13.25 -24.16
CA ARG A 168 8.10 -13.44 -25.61
C ARG A 168 9.55 -13.75 -25.98
N GLY A 169 10.50 -13.21 -25.23
CA GLY A 169 11.94 -13.33 -25.50
C GLY A 169 12.48 -12.22 -26.42
N PRO A 170 13.81 -12.18 -26.61
CA PRO A 170 14.50 -11.14 -27.36
C PRO A 170 14.28 -11.24 -28.88
N ASP A 171 13.90 -12.41 -29.39
CA ASP A 171 13.71 -12.66 -30.83
C ASP A 171 12.33 -12.21 -31.36
N ASP A 172 11.43 -11.73 -30.49
CA ASP A 172 10.11 -11.22 -30.90
C ASP A 172 10.28 -9.83 -31.54
N ALA A 173 9.63 -9.56 -32.67
CA ALA A 173 9.75 -8.28 -33.38
C ALA A 173 9.36 -7.05 -32.51
N ALA A 174 8.55 -7.23 -31.46
CA ALA A 174 8.26 -6.16 -30.51
C ALA A 174 9.45 -5.84 -29.58
N ALA A 175 10.40 -6.77 -29.41
CA ALA A 175 11.64 -6.57 -28.65
C ALA A 175 12.57 -5.56 -29.31
N GLU A 176 12.59 -5.48 -30.65
CA GLU A 176 13.45 -4.53 -31.37
C GLU A 176 13.22 -3.07 -30.92
N ARG A 177 11.97 -2.69 -30.66
CA ARG A 177 11.61 -1.33 -30.21
C ARG A 177 11.78 -1.14 -28.70
N ALA A 178 12.12 -2.19 -27.97
CA ALA A 178 12.22 -2.21 -26.52
C ALA A 178 13.54 -2.85 -26.06
N GLY A 179 14.62 -2.67 -26.85
CA GLY A 179 15.96 -3.20 -26.55
C GLY A 179 16.45 -2.85 -25.15
N TRP A 180 16.07 -1.67 -24.65
CA TRP A 180 16.35 -1.20 -23.28
C TRP A 180 15.96 -2.19 -22.17
N VAL A 181 14.96 -3.05 -22.40
CA VAL A 181 14.56 -4.09 -21.44
C VAL A 181 15.65 -5.15 -21.31
N PHE A 182 16.15 -5.64 -22.44
CA PHE A 182 17.15 -6.72 -22.47
C PHE A 182 18.56 -6.19 -22.24
N ASP A 183 18.83 -4.94 -22.57
CA ASP A 183 20.07 -4.24 -22.16
C ASP A 183 20.18 -4.20 -20.63
N ARG A 184 19.04 -4.05 -19.93
CA ARG A 184 19.01 -3.95 -18.46
C ARG A 184 18.90 -5.30 -17.76
N LEU A 185 18.05 -6.20 -18.25
CA LEU A 185 17.71 -7.46 -17.57
C LEU A 185 18.43 -8.68 -18.16
N GLY A 186 19.06 -8.54 -19.32
CA GLY A 186 19.57 -9.66 -20.11
C GLY A 186 18.46 -10.50 -20.75
N PRO A 187 18.83 -11.46 -21.62
CA PRO A 187 17.86 -12.40 -22.19
C PRO A 187 17.29 -13.33 -21.09
N PRO A 188 15.95 -13.52 -21.03
CA PRO A 188 15.32 -14.31 -19.99
C PRO A 188 15.58 -15.82 -20.16
N PRO A 189 15.93 -16.55 -19.09
CA PRO A 189 16.01 -18.01 -19.14
C PRO A 189 14.62 -18.63 -19.40
N PRO A 190 14.53 -19.89 -19.87
CA PRO A 190 13.26 -20.56 -20.18
C PRO A 190 12.25 -20.52 -19.02
N GLU A 191 12.70 -20.74 -17.79
CA GLU A 191 11.83 -20.73 -16.60
C GLU A 191 11.17 -19.36 -16.37
N THR A 192 11.91 -18.26 -16.59
CA THR A 192 11.38 -16.89 -16.50
C THR A 192 10.35 -16.63 -17.60
N ARG A 193 10.62 -17.10 -18.83
CA ARG A 193 9.67 -16.98 -19.94
C ARG A 193 8.36 -17.71 -19.63
N ASP A 194 8.45 -18.93 -19.13
CA ASP A 194 7.28 -19.75 -18.77
C ASP A 194 6.48 -19.18 -17.60
N TRP A 195 7.16 -18.62 -16.60
CA TRP A 195 6.51 -17.89 -15.52
C TRP A 195 5.76 -16.65 -16.05
N ALA A 196 6.42 -15.80 -16.85
CA ALA A 196 5.80 -14.59 -17.37
C ALA A 196 4.64 -14.89 -18.33
N ARG A 197 4.75 -15.98 -19.11
CA ARG A 197 3.68 -16.46 -20.00
C ARG A 197 2.43 -16.91 -19.25
N ARG A 198 2.58 -17.64 -18.14
CA ARG A 198 1.44 -18.01 -17.27
C ARG A 198 0.69 -16.79 -16.73
N ASP A 199 1.40 -15.71 -16.43
CA ASP A 199 0.78 -14.46 -15.98
C ASP A 199 0.02 -13.75 -17.11
N LEU A 200 0.58 -13.75 -18.33
CA LEU A 200 -0.12 -13.24 -19.51
C LEU A 200 -1.42 -14.01 -19.78
N GLU A 201 -1.38 -15.33 -19.71
CA GLU A 201 -2.55 -16.19 -19.88
C GLU A 201 -3.61 -15.93 -18.81
N THR A 202 -3.19 -15.70 -17.57
CA THR A 202 -4.08 -15.36 -16.45
C THR A 202 -4.80 -14.03 -16.69
N VAL A 203 -4.06 -13.00 -17.12
CA VAL A 203 -4.61 -11.67 -17.39
C VAL A 203 -5.45 -11.66 -18.69
N ALA A 204 -5.16 -12.54 -19.66
CA ALA A 204 -5.96 -12.69 -20.87
C ALA A 204 -7.41 -13.12 -20.58
N LYS A 205 -7.62 -13.91 -19.51
CA LYS A 205 -8.95 -14.34 -19.06
C LYS A 205 -9.80 -13.20 -18.47
N ALA A 206 -9.20 -12.06 -18.12
CA ALA A 206 -9.88 -10.94 -17.46
C ALA A 206 -10.79 -10.09 -18.38
N ARG A 207 -10.98 -10.47 -19.65
CA ARG A 207 -11.81 -9.75 -20.66
C ARG A 207 -11.43 -8.28 -20.88
N VAL A 208 -10.16 -7.93 -20.64
CA VAL A 208 -9.59 -6.61 -20.94
C VAL A 208 -8.72 -6.72 -22.19
N SER A 209 -8.72 -5.72 -23.08
CA SER A 209 -7.95 -5.72 -24.34
C SER A 209 -6.89 -4.61 -24.39
N GLY A 210 -5.94 -4.77 -25.31
CA GLY A 210 -4.92 -3.76 -25.65
C GLY A 210 -4.12 -3.25 -24.45
N ARG A 211 -3.88 -1.93 -24.41
CA ARG A 211 -3.07 -1.28 -23.36
C ARG A 211 -3.58 -1.53 -21.95
N ARG A 212 -4.89 -1.67 -21.75
CA ARG A 212 -5.48 -1.94 -20.43
C ARG A 212 -5.11 -3.33 -19.91
N ARG A 213 -4.96 -4.32 -20.80
CA ARG A 213 -4.48 -5.66 -20.45
C ARG A 213 -3.03 -5.61 -19.96
N THR A 214 -2.19 -4.89 -20.68
CA THR A 214 -0.78 -4.69 -20.31
C THR A 214 -0.65 -3.98 -18.96
N ALA A 215 -1.40 -2.88 -18.74
CA ALA A 215 -1.40 -2.22 -17.43
C ALA A 215 -1.89 -3.13 -16.29
N LEU A 216 -2.88 -3.99 -16.56
CA LEU A 216 -3.36 -4.97 -15.57
C LEU A 216 -2.26 -6.01 -15.21
N LEU A 217 -1.45 -6.44 -16.18
CA LEU A 217 -0.30 -7.30 -15.91
C LEU A 217 0.74 -6.62 -15.01
N GLY A 218 1.00 -5.33 -15.23
CA GLY A 218 1.89 -4.57 -14.35
C GLY A 218 1.31 -4.40 -12.94
N LEU A 219 0.01 -4.11 -12.82
CA LEU A 219 -0.68 -4.05 -11.52
C LEU A 219 -0.63 -5.39 -10.76
N VAL A 220 -0.80 -6.53 -11.45
CA VAL A 220 -0.66 -7.85 -10.82
C VAL A 220 0.77 -8.05 -10.30
N THR A 221 1.77 -7.59 -11.05
CA THR A 221 3.20 -7.66 -10.65
C THR A 221 3.47 -6.79 -9.42
N LEU A 222 2.97 -5.55 -9.40
CA LEU A 222 3.07 -4.67 -8.23
C LEU A 222 2.36 -5.25 -7.01
N ALA A 223 1.12 -5.72 -7.18
CA ALA A 223 0.34 -6.21 -6.06
C ALA A 223 0.95 -7.47 -5.44
N ARG A 224 1.66 -8.26 -6.25
CA ARG A 224 2.47 -9.37 -5.76
C ARG A 224 3.65 -8.92 -4.89
N LEU A 225 4.31 -7.81 -5.21
CA LEU A 225 5.35 -7.22 -4.35
C LEU A 225 4.78 -6.69 -3.03
N LEU A 226 3.49 -6.30 -2.99
CA LEU A 226 2.82 -5.90 -1.75
C LEU A 226 2.66 -7.06 -0.75
N ALA A 227 2.78 -8.31 -1.18
CA ALA A 227 2.64 -9.47 -0.28
C ALA A 227 3.75 -9.52 0.79
N ASP A 228 4.89 -8.91 0.50
CA ASP A 228 6.05 -8.83 1.40
C ASP A 228 6.07 -7.51 2.21
N CYS A 229 5.03 -6.66 2.07
CA CYS A 229 4.93 -5.35 2.73
C CYS A 229 4.05 -5.40 3.98
N GLU A 230 4.22 -4.41 4.87
CA GLU A 230 3.40 -4.24 6.07
C GLU A 230 1.89 -4.15 5.73
N PRO A 231 1.01 -5.00 6.30
CA PRO A 231 -0.40 -5.05 5.90
C PRO A 231 -1.16 -3.73 6.06
N PHE A 232 -0.86 -2.95 7.10
CA PHE A 232 -1.45 -1.63 7.30
C PHE A 232 -1.09 -0.69 6.15
N ARG A 233 0.21 -0.59 5.83
CA ARG A 233 0.71 0.25 4.74
C ARG A 233 0.20 -0.18 3.37
N VAL A 234 0.04 -1.49 3.15
CA VAL A 234 -0.61 -2.02 1.93
C VAL A 234 -2.05 -1.54 1.83
N ARG A 235 -2.83 -1.58 2.91
CA ARG A 235 -4.21 -1.08 2.90
C ARG A 235 -4.26 0.42 2.60
N TRP A 236 -3.39 1.19 3.23
CA TRP A 236 -3.22 2.62 2.96
C TRP A 236 -2.95 2.87 1.46
N ALA A 237 -1.92 2.22 0.89
CA ALA A 237 -1.53 2.41 -0.52
C ALA A 237 -2.63 2.01 -1.52
N LEU A 238 -3.44 0.99 -1.20
CA LEU A 238 -4.54 0.57 -2.07
C LEU A 238 -5.70 1.57 -2.12
N GLN A 239 -5.85 2.45 -1.12
CA GLN A 239 -6.91 3.45 -1.07
C GLN A 239 -6.73 4.57 -2.11
N HIS A 240 -5.52 4.75 -2.65
CA HIS A 240 -5.22 5.68 -3.74
C HIS A 240 -5.69 5.17 -5.12
N LEU A 241 -5.96 3.87 -5.25
CA LEU A 241 -6.43 3.25 -6.48
C LEU A 241 -7.96 3.15 -6.51
N PRO A 242 -8.59 3.19 -7.69
CA PRO A 242 -10.01 2.88 -7.80
C PRO A 242 -10.36 1.51 -7.21
N TYR A 243 -11.31 1.45 -6.28
CA TYR A 243 -11.76 0.20 -5.63
C TYR A 243 -12.06 -0.95 -6.61
N PRO A 244 -12.72 -0.76 -7.77
CA PRO A 244 -12.92 -1.84 -8.74
C PRO A 244 -11.63 -2.43 -9.31
N ILE A 245 -10.57 -1.61 -9.45
CA ILE A 245 -9.25 -2.07 -9.88
C ILE A 245 -8.63 -2.92 -8.77
N VAL A 246 -8.65 -2.45 -7.52
CA VAL A 246 -8.12 -3.19 -6.37
C VAL A 246 -8.82 -4.55 -6.21
N LYS A 247 -10.16 -4.57 -6.30
CA LYS A 247 -10.95 -5.81 -6.26
C LYS A 247 -10.50 -6.78 -7.35
N ARG A 248 -10.33 -6.30 -8.58
CA ARG A 248 -9.89 -7.13 -9.70
C ARG A 248 -8.47 -7.67 -9.53
N VAL A 249 -7.54 -6.83 -9.10
CA VAL A 249 -6.16 -7.23 -8.85
C VAL A 249 -6.12 -8.33 -7.79
N ARG A 250 -6.83 -8.15 -6.66
CA ARG A 250 -6.95 -9.18 -5.62
C ARG A 250 -7.51 -10.50 -6.13
N THR A 251 -8.49 -10.49 -7.04
CA THR A 251 -9.02 -11.74 -7.64
C THR A 251 -8.05 -12.43 -8.59
N LEU A 252 -7.09 -11.71 -9.17
CA LEU A 252 -6.10 -12.25 -10.09
C LEU A 252 -4.79 -12.62 -9.39
N MET A 253 -4.61 -12.16 -8.16
CA MET A 253 -3.49 -12.57 -7.33
C MET A 253 -3.74 -13.97 -6.78
N PRO A 254 -2.83 -14.93 -6.98
CA PRO A 254 -2.93 -16.20 -6.27
C PRO A 254 -2.76 -15.97 -4.76
N SER A 255 -3.58 -16.63 -3.94
CA SER A 255 -3.33 -16.77 -2.50
C SER A 255 -1.98 -17.46 -2.33
N ALA A 256 -0.97 -16.73 -1.84
CA ALA A 256 0.42 -17.17 -1.95
C ALA A 256 0.75 -18.29 -0.94
N PRO A 257 1.15 -19.50 -1.36
CA PRO A 257 2.20 -20.22 -0.65
C PRO A 257 3.51 -19.43 -0.76
N LYS A 258 4.45 -19.63 0.19
CA LYS A 258 5.76 -18.94 0.25
C LYS A 258 6.36 -18.76 -1.16
N ARG A 259 6.36 -17.52 -1.66
CA ARG A 259 6.93 -17.20 -2.98
C ARG A 259 8.43 -17.39 -2.91
N ALA A 260 9.03 -17.95 -3.97
CA ALA A 260 10.48 -18.02 -4.09
C ALA A 260 11.09 -16.61 -4.13
N ALA A 261 12.10 -16.35 -3.30
CA ALA A 261 12.76 -15.04 -3.20
C ALA A 261 13.30 -14.54 -4.57
N ALA A 262 13.71 -15.46 -5.45
CA ALA A 262 14.15 -15.13 -6.80
C ALA A 262 13.05 -14.44 -7.65
N VAL A 263 11.78 -14.85 -7.49
CA VAL A 263 10.66 -14.24 -8.22
C VAL A 263 10.39 -12.83 -7.69
N SER A 264 10.41 -12.63 -6.37
CA SER A 264 10.22 -11.28 -5.77
C SER A 264 11.33 -10.31 -6.19
N ARG A 265 12.59 -10.77 -6.22
CA ARG A 265 13.72 -9.98 -6.76
C ARG A 265 13.54 -9.63 -8.23
N LEU A 266 13.13 -10.59 -9.07
CA LEU A 266 12.88 -10.33 -10.49
C LEU A 266 11.73 -9.34 -10.69
N GLU A 267 10.61 -9.48 -9.96
CA GLU A 267 9.48 -8.54 -10.02
C GLU A 267 9.91 -7.12 -9.59
N SER A 268 10.80 -7.02 -8.60
CA SER A 268 11.39 -5.73 -8.17
C SER A 268 12.29 -5.13 -9.25
N LEU A 269 13.10 -5.94 -9.93
CA LEU A 269 13.93 -5.50 -11.06
C LEU A 269 13.08 -5.05 -12.25
N ILE A 270 11.97 -5.74 -12.55
CA ILE A 270 10.99 -5.34 -13.57
C ILE A 270 10.43 -3.96 -13.24
N LEU A 271 10.01 -3.75 -11.98
CA LEU A 271 9.52 -2.46 -11.51
C LEU A 271 10.56 -1.36 -11.70
N ARG A 272 11.78 -1.57 -11.19
CA ARG A 272 12.88 -0.60 -11.30
C ARG A 272 13.20 -0.28 -12.76
N THR A 273 13.30 -1.30 -13.62
CA THR A 273 13.59 -1.14 -15.05
C THR A 273 12.53 -0.28 -15.75
N ALA A 274 11.25 -0.54 -15.47
CA ALA A 274 10.16 0.27 -16.00
C ALA A 274 10.18 1.72 -15.47
N TRP A 275 10.53 1.90 -14.20
CA TRP A 275 10.58 3.20 -13.55
C TRP A 275 11.73 4.06 -14.07
N ASP A 276 12.94 3.51 -14.12
CA ASP A 276 14.15 4.18 -14.62
C ASP A 276 13.91 4.65 -16.07
N HIS A 277 13.31 3.80 -16.91
CA HIS A 277 12.96 4.16 -18.28
C HIS A 277 11.97 5.34 -18.35
N LEU A 278 10.93 5.36 -17.51
CA LEU A 278 9.97 6.47 -17.48
C LEU A 278 10.58 7.77 -16.93
N ILE A 279 11.54 7.69 -16.01
CA ILE A 279 12.30 8.86 -15.53
C ILE A 279 13.14 9.43 -16.67
N LEU A 280 13.87 8.57 -17.39
CA LEU A 280 14.69 8.98 -18.54
C LEU A 280 13.85 9.65 -19.64
N GLU A 281 12.61 9.20 -19.84
CA GLU A 281 11.67 9.82 -20.78
C GLU A 281 10.97 11.08 -20.23
N ASN A 282 11.26 11.51 -18.99
CA ASN A 282 10.54 12.59 -18.28
C ASN A 282 9.02 12.37 -18.20
N ARG A 283 8.60 11.12 -18.01
CA ARG A 283 7.18 10.71 -18.01
C ARG A 283 6.63 10.36 -16.63
N ILE A 284 7.50 10.29 -15.63
CA ILE A 284 7.20 10.22 -14.21
C ILE A 284 8.16 11.15 -13.46
N ALA A 285 7.63 11.97 -12.56
CA ALA A 285 8.42 12.89 -11.74
C ALA A 285 8.87 12.25 -10.42
N THR A 286 8.10 11.31 -9.89
CA THR A 286 8.43 10.60 -8.65
C THR A 286 9.70 9.76 -8.85
N PRO A 287 10.78 10.00 -8.09
CA PRO A 287 11.99 9.19 -8.17
C PRO A 287 11.72 7.79 -7.61
N PHE A 288 12.51 6.81 -8.06
CA PHE A 288 12.51 5.49 -7.45
C PHE A 288 13.02 5.59 -6.01
N PRO A 289 12.34 5.02 -5.00
CA PRO A 289 12.82 5.07 -3.63
C PRO A 289 14.07 4.19 -3.53
N LEU A 290 15.21 4.82 -3.32
CA LEU A 290 16.41 4.11 -2.89
C LEU A 290 16.18 3.68 -1.44
N ALA A 291 16.54 2.44 -1.10
CA ALA A 291 16.69 2.11 0.31
C ALA A 291 17.64 3.15 0.93
N PRO A 292 17.39 3.64 2.15
CA PRO A 292 18.39 4.43 2.85
C PRO A 292 19.71 3.65 2.79
N GLU A 293 20.79 4.30 2.35
CA GLU A 293 22.10 3.66 2.24
C GLU A 293 22.37 2.94 3.55
N ARG A 294 22.41 1.60 3.48
CA ARG A 294 23.01 0.83 4.55
C ARG A 294 24.48 1.20 4.42
N ILE A 295 24.94 2.08 5.30
CA ILE A 295 26.37 2.31 5.47
C ILE A 295 26.89 0.97 6.00
N ASP A 296 27.29 0.11 5.06
CA ASP A 296 28.06 -1.07 5.37
C ASP A 296 29.43 -0.53 5.81
N ASP A 297 29.57 -0.30 7.11
CA ASP A 297 30.85 0.01 7.75
C ASP A 297 31.75 -1.23 7.57
N GLU A 298 32.51 -1.28 6.48
CA GLU A 298 33.70 -2.11 6.38
C GLU A 298 34.74 -1.56 7.37
N HIS A 299 34.75 -2.04 8.61
CA HIS A 299 35.94 -2.04 9.50
C HIS A 299 35.94 -3.26 10.43
#